data_AF-A0A2G6BQF4-F1
#
_entry.id   AF-A0A2G6BQF4-F1
#
_cell.length_a   1.000
_cell.length_b   1.000
_cell.length_c   1.000
_cell.angle_alpha   90.00
_cell.angle_beta   90.00
_cell.angle_gamma   90.00
#
_symmetry.space_group_name_H-M   'P 1'
#
loop_
_entity.id
_entity.type
_entity.pdbx_description
1 polymer ?
#
loop_
_entity_poly.entity_id
_entity_poly.type
_entity_poly.pdbx_seq_one_letter_code
_entity_poly.pdbx_strand_id
1 'polypeptide(L)'
;MSYLVIARKYRPSNFEDVIGQDHVTQTLRNAIAQSKVHHAYIFTGPRGVGKTSVSRILAKALNCETGITSTPCGKCSNCIEIEQGNSMDVREIDGASNRSIDDVRELRDSIKFSPASCRKKIFIIDEVHMLTQQAFNALLKTLEEPPPHAMFIFATTEINEVPATILSRCQRFDFKRVNIETLKSALKNICDKENIEIDSGSLTTIAKAGDGSVRDSQSVLDRVIAYCGNKIEDSKTSKALGLPQFSRFINFFDIANSKDSGKLLLFVEEIISEGIHINTFLDKLLAFVRDLLLYQTTLSSNLLNLSEDNINELAKLSGKYNDTDLLIFLDILSKGIQALKSSTSARIEFELILLKIVNYESVNTLKDILEKLSNIDGDIEIPLNVSTNYTQDQPKENKEVEVKVLNPEQNIKVEVEEERDKEPKRLVENEHRKEIEEVKNLPKEEDQKKDVIDIVSIREKWKEFSNIIVEKDPFLREIWKLAVPLKFDNNCLVLAFDKVDKSFKSLALTKSEQIRKGLRDFYEADNLTIRFSVEEIDDSRRIFEVKRERNLTDEELKEELIKENSVFEYLFKEPFNCKIEK
;
A
#
# COMPACT_ATOMS: atom_id res chain seq x y z
N MET A 1 9.64 29.33 26.88
CA MET A 1 10.12 28.82 25.58
C MET A 1 9.16 27.73 25.12
N SER A 2 8.69 27.78 23.88
CA SER A 2 7.83 26.73 23.32
C SER A 2 8.55 25.39 23.34
N TYR A 3 7.88 24.33 23.82
CA TYR A 3 8.40 22.96 23.77
C TYR A 3 8.75 22.60 22.32
N LEU A 4 10.01 22.19 22.10
CA LEU A 4 10.51 21.71 20.81
C LEU A 4 10.65 20.20 20.88
N VAL A 5 9.99 19.50 19.96
CA VAL A 5 10.09 18.05 19.75
C VAL A 5 11.56 17.64 19.59
N ILE A 6 11.98 16.52 20.18
CA ILE A 6 13.38 16.04 20.16
C ILE A 6 13.89 15.94 18.72
N ALA A 7 13.07 15.44 17.80
CA ALA A 7 13.41 15.32 16.39
C ALA A 7 13.78 16.65 15.71
N ARG A 8 13.30 17.78 16.24
CA ARG A 8 13.67 19.13 15.76
C ARG A 8 14.82 19.72 16.58
N LYS A 9 14.82 19.52 17.91
CA LYS A 9 15.85 20.03 18.84
C LYS A 9 17.23 19.44 18.55
N TYR A 10 17.30 18.15 18.24
CA TYR A 10 18.54 17.41 17.96
C TYR A 10 18.79 17.21 16.47
N ARG A 11 18.24 18.09 15.63
CA ARG A 11 18.57 18.08 14.21
C ARG A 11 20.07 18.38 14.05
N PRO A 12 20.83 17.56 13.30
CA PRO A 12 22.28 17.74 13.21
C PRO A 12 22.61 19.06 12.54
N SER A 13 23.49 19.83 13.17
CA SER A 13 23.93 21.13 12.67
C SER A 13 25.23 21.03 11.87
N ASN A 14 26.06 20.02 12.15
CA ASN A 14 27.32 19.74 11.47
C ASN A 14 27.36 18.33 10.89
N PHE A 15 28.28 18.06 9.97
CA PHE A 15 28.46 16.73 9.37
C PHE A 15 28.83 15.65 10.40
N GLU A 16 29.46 16.03 11.52
CA GLU A 16 29.86 15.12 12.61
C GLU A 16 28.68 14.68 13.47
N ASP A 17 27.61 15.46 13.52
CA ASP A 17 26.41 15.14 14.30
C ASP A 17 25.46 14.18 13.55
N VAL A 18 25.75 13.89 12.28
CA VAL A 18 24.90 13.04 11.43
C VAL A 18 25.12 11.58 11.80
N ILE A 19 24.03 10.93 12.22
CA ILE A 19 24.09 9.56 12.75
C ILE A 19 24.06 8.54 11.61
N GLY A 20 25.09 7.69 11.52
CA GLY A 20 25.08 6.47 10.71
C GLY A 20 25.24 6.66 9.20
N GLN A 21 25.75 7.80 8.74
CA GLN A 21 25.95 8.11 7.31
C GLN A 21 27.39 8.55 6.99
N ASP A 22 28.37 7.89 7.60
CA ASP A 22 29.78 8.31 7.54
C ASP A 22 30.33 8.38 6.11
N HIS A 23 29.90 7.47 5.23
CA HIS A 23 30.35 7.47 3.83
C HIS A 23 29.88 8.71 3.07
N VAL A 24 28.66 9.19 3.34
CA VAL A 24 28.13 10.42 2.70
C VAL A 24 28.83 11.65 3.28
N THR A 25 28.85 11.76 4.62
CA THR A 25 29.39 12.95 5.28
C THR A 25 30.89 13.10 5.03
N GLN A 26 31.67 12.02 5.09
CA GLN A 26 33.09 12.07 4.77
C GLN A 26 33.35 12.52 3.33
N THR A 27 32.58 11.99 2.37
CA THR A 27 32.75 12.33 0.95
C THR A 27 32.44 13.81 0.70
N LEU A 28 31.36 14.33 1.28
CA LEU A 28 31.00 15.75 1.18
C LEU A 28 32.05 16.65 1.85
N ARG A 29 32.54 16.28 3.04
CA ARG A 29 33.63 17.02 3.72
C ARG A 29 34.88 17.09 2.85
N ASN A 30 35.28 15.97 2.23
CA ASN A 30 36.42 15.91 1.33
C ASN A 30 36.21 16.77 0.07
N ALA A 31 35.02 16.72 -0.53
CA ALA A 31 34.68 17.52 -1.70
C ALA A 31 34.75 19.03 -1.43
N ILE A 32 34.28 19.46 -0.25
CA ILE A 32 34.38 20.85 0.22
C ILE A 32 35.84 21.25 0.43
N ALA A 33 36.62 20.43 1.14
CA ALA A 33 38.03 20.71 1.43
C ALA A 33 38.88 20.80 0.14
N GLN A 34 38.57 19.98 -0.87
CA GLN A 34 39.25 20.00 -2.16
C GLN A 34 38.70 21.05 -3.14
N SER A 35 37.68 21.83 -2.75
CA SER A 35 36.96 22.75 -3.65
C SER A 35 36.41 22.07 -4.91
N LYS A 36 36.05 20.78 -4.82
CA LYS A 36 35.49 19.96 -5.92
C LYS A 36 34.00 19.69 -5.72
N VAL A 37 33.26 20.73 -5.37
CA VAL A 37 31.82 20.62 -5.09
C VAL A 37 31.06 20.65 -6.41
N HIS A 38 30.28 19.60 -6.70
CA HIS A 38 29.47 19.52 -7.92
C HIS A 38 28.28 20.49 -7.89
N HIS A 39 27.74 20.86 -9.05
CA HIS A 39 26.64 21.81 -9.16
C HIS A 39 25.27 21.20 -8.80
N ALA A 40 25.14 19.87 -8.89
CA ALA A 40 23.90 19.16 -8.56
C ALA A 40 24.17 17.88 -7.78
N TYR A 41 23.46 17.69 -6.67
CA TYR A 41 23.49 16.49 -5.85
C TYR A 41 22.13 15.83 -5.81
N ILE A 42 22.10 14.49 -5.78
CA ILE A 42 20.87 13.74 -5.47
C ILE A 42 21.10 12.81 -4.28
N PHE A 43 20.33 13.05 -3.23
CA PHE A 43 20.32 12.28 -1.99
C PHE A 43 19.13 11.32 -2.03
N THR A 44 19.41 10.03 -2.05
CA THR A 44 18.36 9.00 -2.09
C THR A 44 18.46 8.09 -0.89
N GLY A 45 17.33 7.55 -0.45
CA GLY A 45 17.27 6.58 0.64
C GLY A 45 15.98 6.69 1.44
N PRO A 46 15.79 5.85 2.46
CA PRO A 46 14.55 5.84 3.25
C PRO A 46 14.22 7.18 3.89
N ARG A 47 12.96 7.37 4.31
CA ARG A 47 12.56 8.57 5.05
C ARG A 47 13.28 8.63 6.41
N GLY A 48 13.56 9.84 6.88
CA GLY A 48 14.05 10.08 8.25
C GLY A 48 15.50 9.68 8.55
N VAL A 49 16.28 9.25 7.54
CA VAL A 49 17.72 8.93 7.65
C VAL A 49 18.66 10.14 7.59
N GLY A 50 18.14 11.35 7.32
CA GLY A 50 18.90 12.60 7.39
C GLY A 50 19.17 13.33 6.07
N LYS A 51 18.54 12.92 4.94
CA LYS A 51 18.72 13.56 3.61
C LYS A 51 18.62 15.09 3.66
N THR A 52 17.46 15.63 4.05
CA THR A 52 17.19 17.08 4.12
C THR A 52 18.05 17.79 5.17
N SER A 53 18.47 17.10 6.22
CA SER A 53 19.38 17.66 7.24
C SER A 53 20.78 17.83 6.66
N VAL A 54 21.31 16.82 5.94
CA VAL A 54 22.59 16.92 5.24
C VAL A 54 22.55 17.98 4.14
N SER A 55 21.43 18.15 3.44
CA SER A 55 21.26 19.24 2.47
C SER A 55 21.43 20.62 3.10
N ARG A 56 20.83 20.85 4.28
CA ARG A 56 21.00 22.12 5.02
C ARG A 56 22.44 22.28 5.51
N ILE A 57 23.09 21.23 6.02
CA ILE A 57 24.49 21.28 6.47
C ILE A 57 25.41 21.66 5.29
N LEU A 58 25.21 21.05 4.12
CA LEU A 58 25.96 21.37 2.90
C LEU A 58 25.72 22.82 2.47
N ALA A 59 24.47 23.30 2.54
CA ALA A 59 24.17 24.69 2.23
C ALA A 59 24.88 25.67 3.18
N LYS A 60 24.87 25.40 4.50
CA LYS A 60 25.61 26.18 5.50
C LYS A 60 27.12 26.15 5.25
N ALA A 61 27.68 24.98 4.94
CA ALA A 61 29.10 24.78 4.68
C ALA A 61 29.60 25.64 3.50
N LEU A 62 28.78 25.82 2.47
CA LEU A 62 29.11 26.60 1.28
C LEU A 62 28.88 28.11 1.44
N ASN A 63 27.90 28.49 2.26
CA ASN A 63 27.46 29.88 2.43
C ASN A 63 27.89 30.52 3.76
N CYS A 64 28.68 29.84 4.58
CA CYS A 64 29.19 30.40 5.83
C CYS A 64 30.04 31.66 5.56
N GLU A 65 29.80 32.71 6.34
CA GLU A 65 30.56 33.97 6.25
C GLU A 65 32.06 33.76 6.46
N THR A 66 32.44 32.85 7.35
CA THR A 66 33.85 32.50 7.65
C THR A 66 34.58 31.87 6.46
N GLY A 67 33.87 31.50 5.40
CA GLY A 67 34.42 30.85 4.21
C GLY A 67 33.75 29.51 3.93
N ILE A 68 34.13 28.91 2.80
CA ILE A 68 33.70 27.56 2.44
C ILE A 68 34.44 26.58 3.35
N THR A 69 33.70 25.93 4.25
CA THR A 69 34.28 25.05 5.27
C THR A 69 33.40 23.81 5.47
N SER A 70 34.03 22.67 5.77
CA SER A 70 33.32 21.46 6.19
C SER A 70 32.70 21.58 7.58
N THR A 71 33.12 22.56 8.38
CA THR A 71 32.62 22.81 9.74
C THR A 71 31.97 24.20 9.82
N PRO A 72 30.69 24.34 9.42
CA PRO A 72 30.01 25.64 9.46
C PRO A 72 29.92 26.18 10.89
N CYS A 73 30.06 27.50 11.07
CA CYS A 73 30.19 28.08 12.41
C CYS A 73 28.91 28.04 13.26
N GLY A 74 27.73 27.93 12.62
CA GLY A 74 26.43 27.89 13.29
C GLY A 74 25.99 29.20 13.96
N LYS A 75 26.79 30.28 13.88
CA LYS A 75 26.56 31.54 14.60
C LYS A 75 26.42 32.77 13.71
N CYS A 76 26.88 32.71 12.45
CA CYS A 76 26.74 33.83 11.51
C CYS A 76 25.30 33.96 10.98
N SER A 77 24.99 35.13 10.40
CA SER A 77 23.65 35.44 9.86
C SER A 77 23.18 34.35 8.88
N ASN A 78 24.02 34.03 7.88
CA ASN A 78 23.75 32.99 6.89
C ASN A 78 23.48 31.62 7.52
N CYS A 79 24.28 31.20 8.52
CA CYS A 79 24.08 29.89 9.15
C CYS A 79 22.75 29.82 9.92
N ILE A 80 22.39 30.90 10.63
CA ILE A 80 21.14 30.97 11.40
C ILE A 80 19.93 30.99 10.46
N GLU A 81 19.97 31.81 9.41
CA GLU A 81 18.89 31.90 8.42
C GLU A 81 18.63 30.58 7.70
N ILE A 82 19.70 29.86 7.31
CA ILE A 82 19.59 28.55 6.65
C ILE A 82 19.04 27.50 7.62
N GLU A 83 19.46 27.51 8.89
CA GLU A 83 18.95 26.57 9.90
C GLU A 83 17.46 26.80 10.18
N GLN A 84 17.03 28.06 10.20
CA GLN A 84 15.63 28.44 10.40
C GLN A 84 14.76 28.28 9.15
N GLY A 85 15.37 28.12 7.97
CA GLY A 85 14.66 28.00 6.69
C GLY A 85 14.18 29.34 6.12
N ASN A 86 14.75 30.46 6.55
CA ASN A 86 14.34 31.82 6.18
C ASN A 86 15.31 32.50 5.20
N SER A 87 16.32 31.79 4.70
CA SER A 87 17.31 32.36 3.78
C SER A 87 16.69 32.63 2.40
N MET A 88 16.94 33.82 1.84
CA MET A 88 16.54 34.13 0.45
C MET A 88 17.35 33.36 -0.60
N ASP A 89 18.60 33.02 -0.28
CA ASP A 89 19.54 32.37 -1.19
C ASP A 89 19.53 30.85 -1.08
N VAL A 90 18.99 30.29 0.02
CA VAL A 90 18.79 28.86 0.19
C VAL A 90 17.30 28.57 0.26
N ARG A 91 16.72 28.12 -0.85
CA ARG A 91 15.28 27.83 -0.94
C ARG A 91 15.04 26.33 -0.81
N GLU A 92 14.30 25.96 0.23
CA GLU A 92 13.80 24.60 0.43
C GLU A 92 12.40 24.50 -0.15
N ILE A 93 12.21 23.57 -1.08
CA ILE A 93 10.97 23.35 -1.82
C ILE A 93 10.59 21.89 -1.62
N ASP A 94 9.36 21.67 -1.21
CA ASP A 94 8.81 20.32 -1.11
C ASP A 94 8.11 19.99 -2.43
N GLY A 95 8.62 18.96 -3.12
CA GLY A 95 8.10 18.49 -4.40
C GLY A 95 6.67 17.98 -4.28
N ALA A 96 6.23 17.55 -3.10
CA ALA A 96 4.85 17.13 -2.89
C ALA A 96 3.85 18.30 -2.92
N SER A 97 4.26 19.50 -2.50
CA SER A 97 3.43 20.71 -2.47
C SER A 97 3.62 21.62 -3.69
N ASN A 98 4.78 21.56 -4.36
CA ASN A 98 5.14 22.42 -5.50
C ASN A 98 5.30 21.58 -6.78
N ARG A 99 4.25 20.85 -7.15
CA ARG A 99 4.26 19.90 -8.28
C ARG A 99 4.18 20.59 -9.64
N SER A 100 3.67 21.82 -9.67
CA SER A 100 3.23 22.47 -10.91
C SER A 100 4.42 22.94 -11.75
N ILE A 101 4.19 23.06 -13.07
CA ILE A 101 5.20 23.56 -13.99
C ILE A 101 5.55 25.03 -13.72
N ASP A 102 4.59 25.81 -13.20
CA ASP A 102 4.75 27.24 -12.97
C ASP A 102 5.66 27.52 -11.77
N ASP A 103 5.51 26.74 -10.67
CA ASP A 103 6.42 26.81 -9.51
C ASP A 103 7.88 26.58 -9.93
N VAL A 104 8.11 25.62 -10.83
CA VAL A 104 9.44 25.29 -11.32
C VAL A 104 9.95 26.31 -12.35
N ARG A 105 9.06 26.96 -13.11
CA ARG A 105 9.44 28.08 -13.98
C ARG A 105 9.87 29.29 -13.15
N GLU A 106 9.15 29.61 -12.08
CA GLU A 106 9.55 30.66 -11.14
C GLU A 106 10.89 30.36 -10.49
N LEU A 107 11.11 29.10 -10.08
CA LEU A 107 12.39 28.63 -9.59
C LEU A 107 13.50 28.86 -10.63
N ARG A 108 13.30 28.39 -11.87
CA ARG A 108 14.24 28.56 -12.98
C ARG A 108 14.55 30.02 -13.27
N ASP A 109 13.55 30.90 -13.26
CA ASP A 109 13.76 32.32 -13.52
C ASP A 109 14.49 32.99 -12.34
N SER A 110 14.26 32.53 -11.11
CA SER A 110 15.00 33.00 -9.94
C SER A 110 16.48 32.61 -9.97
N ILE A 111 16.86 31.50 -10.62
CA ILE A 111 18.26 31.03 -10.73
C ILE A 111 19.15 31.97 -11.54
N LYS A 112 18.57 32.67 -12.52
CA LYS A 112 19.30 33.58 -13.40
C LYS A 112 19.94 34.75 -12.65
N PHE A 113 19.40 35.11 -11.49
CA PHE A 113 19.89 36.20 -10.67
C PHE A 113 20.98 35.72 -9.69
N SER A 114 21.99 36.56 -9.49
CA SER A 114 23.03 36.35 -8.48
C SER A 114 22.44 36.24 -7.06
N PRO A 115 23.14 35.58 -6.12
CA PRO A 115 22.71 35.53 -4.72
C PRO A 115 22.69 36.94 -4.10
N ALA A 116 21.79 37.17 -3.14
CA ALA A 116 21.62 38.47 -2.48
C ALA A 116 22.66 38.72 -1.37
N SER A 117 22.92 37.70 -0.55
CA SER A 117 23.72 37.76 0.69
C SER A 117 24.76 36.64 0.78
N CYS A 118 24.45 35.49 0.20
CA CYS A 118 25.28 34.29 0.25
C CYS A 118 26.28 34.22 -0.91
N ARG A 119 27.23 33.26 -0.84
CA ARG A 119 28.19 32.99 -1.92
C ARG A 119 27.55 32.22 -3.07
N LYS A 120 26.64 31.31 -2.75
CA LYS A 120 25.89 30.47 -3.70
C LYS A 120 24.40 30.53 -3.44
N LYS A 121 23.62 30.41 -4.51
CA LYS A 121 22.17 30.24 -4.50
C LYS A 121 21.86 28.75 -4.59
N ILE A 122 21.26 28.20 -3.55
CA ILE A 122 21.09 26.75 -3.37
C ILE A 122 19.60 26.42 -3.34
N PHE A 123 19.19 25.48 -4.17
CA PHE A 123 17.82 24.97 -4.22
C PHE A 123 17.80 23.54 -3.66
N ILE A 124 17.12 23.37 -2.54
CA ILE A 124 16.90 22.05 -1.93
C ILE A 124 15.49 21.63 -2.32
N ILE A 125 15.36 20.57 -3.12
CA ILE A 125 14.07 20.04 -3.54
C ILE A 125 13.88 18.68 -2.86
N ASP A 126 13.03 18.64 -1.84
CA ASP A 126 12.68 17.40 -1.12
C ASP A 126 11.57 16.66 -1.86
N GLU A 127 11.53 15.33 -1.70
CA GLU A 127 10.65 14.42 -2.44
C GLU A 127 10.52 14.74 -3.94
N VAL A 128 11.68 14.90 -4.62
CA VAL A 128 11.74 15.33 -6.02
C VAL A 128 10.97 14.40 -6.98
N HIS A 129 10.78 13.12 -6.62
CA HIS A 129 9.98 12.17 -7.40
C HIS A 129 8.52 12.60 -7.56
N MET A 130 8.01 13.46 -6.68
CA MET A 130 6.64 14.00 -6.76
C MET A 130 6.48 15.10 -7.82
N LEU A 131 7.58 15.59 -8.43
CA LEU A 131 7.51 16.57 -9.51
C LEU A 131 6.94 15.97 -10.79
N THR A 132 6.20 16.79 -11.53
CA THR A 132 5.70 16.39 -12.86
C THR A 132 6.83 16.28 -13.88
N GLN A 133 6.65 15.43 -14.91
CA GLN A 133 7.64 15.29 -15.99
C GLN A 133 7.95 16.62 -16.70
N GLN A 134 6.93 17.49 -16.81
CA GLN A 134 7.07 18.81 -17.41
C GLN A 134 7.96 19.73 -16.56
N ALA A 135 7.82 19.66 -15.22
CA ALA A 135 8.69 20.36 -14.28
C ALA A 135 10.15 19.88 -14.39
N PHE A 136 10.40 18.56 -14.49
CA PHE A 136 11.74 18.04 -14.72
C PHE A 136 12.37 18.59 -16.01
N ASN A 137 11.62 18.61 -17.11
CA ASN A 137 12.10 19.12 -18.39
C ASN A 137 12.47 20.62 -18.32
N ALA A 138 11.76 21.40 -17.49
CA ALA A 138 12.07 22.81 -17.28
C ALA A 138 13.41 23.04 -16.56
N LEU A 139 13.86 22.07 -15.76
CA LEU A 139 15.14 22.11 -15.03
C LEU A 139 16.32 21.62 -15.87
N LEU A 140 16.11 20.77 -16.89
CA LEU A 140 17.18 20.13 -17.67
C LEU A 140 18.21 21.12 -18.22
N LYS A 141 17.75 22.19 -18.89
CA LYS A 141 18.66 23.20 -19.45
C LYS A 141 19.53 23.86 -18.37
N THR A 142 18.97 24.07 -17.18
CA THR A 142 19.68 24.70 -16.06
C THR A 142 20.65 23.73 -15.39
N LEU A 143 20.40 22.43 -15.44
CA LEU A 143 21.33 21.40 -14.96
C LEU A 143 22.46 21.12 -15.97
N GLU A 144 22.21 21.30 -17.26
CA GLU A 144 23.23 21.17 -18.31
C GLU A 144 24.20 22.36 -18.32
N GLU A 145 23.65 23.58 -18.21
CA GLU A 145 24.41 24.82 -18.25
C GLU A 145 24.15 25.63 -16.96
N PRO A 146 24.59 25.14 -15.78
CA PRO A 146 24.32 25.80 -14.52
C PRO A 146 25.13 27.10 -14.40
N PRO A 147 24.52 28.20 -13.92
CA PRO A 147 25.27 29.37 -13.51
C PRO A 147 26.29 29.02 -12.42
N PRO A 148 27.50 29.63 -12.39
CA PRO A 148 28.54 29.29 -11.42
C PRO A 148 28.13 29.45 -9.95
N HIS A 149 27.18 30.35 -9.67
CA HIS A 149 26.63 30.61 -8.33
C HIS A 149 25.49 29.69 -7.94
N ALA A 150 24.90 28.93 -8.87
CA ALA A 150 23.74 28.09 -8.62
C ALA A 150 24.12 26.67 -8.20
N MET A 151 23.33 26.06 -7.32
CA MET A 151 23.47 24.67 -6.91
C MET A 151 22.11 24.04 -6.64
N PHE A 152 21.97 22.77 -7.02
CA PHE A 152 20.79 21.96 -6.72
C PHE A 152 21.12 20.82 -5.76
N ILE A 153 20.23 20.57 -4.81
CA ILE A 153 20.27 19.40 -3.93
C ILE A 153 18.89 18.76 -3.97
N PHE A 154 18.78 17.65 -4.67
CA PHE A 154 17.56 16.85 -4.74
C PHE A 154 17.56 15.81 -3.63
N ALA A 155 16.42 15.61 -2.96
CA ALA A 155 16.22 14.50 -2.04
C ALA A 155 15.02 13.67 -2.48
N THR A 156 15.13 12.34 -2.40
CA THR A 156 14.03 11.42 -2.76
C THR A 156 14.06 10.15 -1.91
N THR A 157 12.91 9.57 -1.63
CA THR A 157 12.79 8.16 -1.18
C THR A 157 12.81 7.17 -2.34
N GLU A 158 12.40 7.60 -3.52
CA GLU A 158 12.19 6.76 -4.70
C GLU A 158 13.06 7.26 -5.86
N ILE A 159 14.24 6.65 -6.01
CA ILE A 159 15.19 7.06 -7.05
C ILE A 159 14.76 6.62 -8.45
N ASN A 160 14.01 5.52 -8.55
CA ASN A 160 13.58 4.94 -9.82
C ASN A 160 12.50 5.78 -10.52
N GLU A 161 11.77 6.60 -9.76
CA GLU A 161 10.78 7.53 -10.30
C GLU A 161 11.41 8.80 -10.87
N VAL A 162 12.69 9.06 -10.55
CA VAL A 162 13.42 10.23 -11.07
C VAL A 162 13.94 9.92 -12.48
N PRO A 163 13.70 10.79 -13.48
CA PRO A 163 14.17 10.56 -14.84
C PRO A 163 15.68 10.36 -14.94
N ALA A 164 16.13 9.38 -15.72
CA ALA A 164 17.55 9.09 -15.94
C ALA A 164 18.35 10.30 -16.46
N THR A 165 17.68 11.20 -17.19
CA THR A 165 18.26 12.46 -17.69
C THR A 165 18.68 13.41 -16.57
N ILE A 166 17.99 13.40 -15.43
CA ILE A 166 18.38 14.17 -14.24
C ILE A 166 19.50 13.44 -13.50
N LEU A 167 19.36 12.13 -13.34
CA LEU A 167 20.35 11.30 -12.63
C LEU A 167 21.74 11.40 -13.26
N SER A 168 21.83 11.44 -14.59
CA SER A 168 23.12 11.52 -15.29
C SER A 168 23.86 12.86 -15.10
N ARG A 169 23.15 13.90 -14.63
CA ARG A 169 23.69 15.25 -14.39
C ARG A 169 23.90 15.55 -12.90
N CYS A 170 23.58 14.60 -12.02
CA CYS A 170 23.69 14.77 -10.57
C CYS A 170 24.72 13.80 -9.99
N GLN A 171 25.44 14.23 -8.95
CA GLN A 171 26.21 13.30 -8.14
C GLN A 171 25.29 12.64 -7.12
N ARG A 172 25.16 11.31 -7.22
CA ARG A 172 24.27 10.50 -6.37
C ARG A 172 24.94 10.09 -5.05
N PHE A 173 24.19 10.24 -3.96
CA PHE A 173 24.52 9.72 -2.62
C PHE A 173 23.39 8.86 -2.08
N ASP A 174 23.70 7.61 -1.76
CA ASP A 174 22.77 6.65 -1.18
C ASP A 174 22.86 6.67 0.35
N PHE A 175 21.79 7.09 1.00
CA PHE A 175 21.60 7.03 2.44
C PHE A 175 21.03 5.67 2.82
N LYS A 176 21.59 5.07 3.86
CA LYS A 176 21.20 3.73 4.32
C LYS A 176 20.38 3.81 5.59
N ARG A 177 19.65 2.74 5.92
CA ARG A 177 19.07 2.59 7.26
C ARG A 177 20.18 2.53 8.29
N VAL A 178 19.97 3.19 9.42
CA VAL A 178 20.94 3.21 10.51
C VAL A 178 20.81 1.91 11.30
N ASN A 179 21.94 1.32 11.69
CA ASN A 179 21.96 0.12 12.52
C ASN A 179 21.31 0.40 13.88
N ILE A 180 20.62 -0.61 14.43
CA ILE A 180 19.94 -0.56 15.73
C ILE A 180 20.92 -0.16 16.85
N GLU A 181 22.16 -0.67 16.85
CA GLU A 181 23.15 -0.33 17.88
C GLU A 181 23.58 1.14 17.84
N THR A 182 23.74 1.68 16.63
CA THR A 182 24.05 3.10 16.41
C THR A 182 22.87 3.97 16.84
N LEU A 183 21.63 3.57 16.54
CA LEU A 183 20.42 4.24 17.00
C LEU A 183 20.30 4.21 18.54
N LYS A 184 20.51 3.05 19.18
CA LYS A 184 20.50 2.93 20.65
C LYS A 184 21.48 3.90 21.29
N SER A 185 22.71 3.95 20.77
CA SER A 185 23.76 4.84 21.27
C SER A 185 23.38 6.32 21.10
N ALA A 186 22.82 6.68 19.95
CA ALA A 186 22.35 8.03 19.69
C ALA A 186 21.16 8.43 20.59
N LEU A 187 20.18 7.55 20.77
CA LEU A 187 19.03 7.77 21.65
C LEU A 187 19.46 7.89 23.12
N LYS A 188 20.42 7.07 23.56
CA LYS A 188 21.00 7.16 24.91
C LYS A 188 21.65 8.53 25.14
N ASN A 189 22.48 8.99 24.20
CA ASN A 189 23.10 10.31 24.27
C ASN A 189 22.08 11.45 24.34
N ILE A 190 20.92 11.31 23.71
CA ILE A 190 19.81 12.28 23.79
C ILE A 190 19.16 12.23 25.18
N CYS A 191 18.87 11.03 25.70
CA CYS A 191 18.29 10.86 27.04
C CYS A 191 19.20 11.43 28.12
N ASP A 192 20.52 11.20 28.03
CA ASP A 192 21.51 11.73 28.96
C ASP A 192 21.52 13.26 28.97
N LYS A 193 21.36 13.91 27.80
CA LYS A 193 21.28 15.37 27.68
C LYS A 193 19.97 15.96 28.22
N GLU A 194 18.87 15.22 28.14
CA GLU A 194 17.58 15.63 28.69
C GLU A 194 17.39 15.22 30.17
N ASN A 195 18.39 14.55 30.79
CA ASN A 195 18.31 13.97 32.14
C ASN A 195 17.16 12.95 32.31
N ILE A 196 17.01 12.04 31.35
CA ILE A 196 15.98 11.00 31.35
C ILE A 196 16.63 9.65 31.64
N GLU A 197 16.13 8.95 32.66
CA GLU A 197 16.57 7.59 32.99
C GLU A 197 15.83 6.59 32.11
N ILE A 198 16.57 5.80 31.33
CA ILE A 198 16.02 4.79 30.42
C ILE A 198 16.79 3.46 30.51
N ASP A 199 16.06 2.35 30.55
CA ASP A 199 16.67 1.02 30.53
C ASP A 199 17.08 0.57 29.10
N SER A 200 18.00 -0.40 29.03
CA SER A 200 18.51 -0.91 27.76
C SER A 200 17.46 -1.66 26.92
N GLY A 201 16.46 -2.27 27.55
CA GLY A 201 15.33 -2.92 26.90
C GLY A 201 14.49 -1.89 26.15
N SER A 202 14.05 -0.84 26.84
CA SER A 202 13.32 0.29 26.26
C SER A 202 14.05 0.93 25.09
N LEU A 203 15.36 1.20 25.21
CA LEU A 203 16.17 1.73 24.11
C LEU A 203 16.15 0.81 22.89
N THR A 204 16.18 -0.50 23.11
CA THR A 204 16.10 -1.49 22.04
C THR A 204 14.73 -1.49 21.39
N THR A 205 13.66 -1.44 22.18
CA THR A 205 12.29 -1.42 21.71
C THR A 205 12.01 -0.16 20.88
N ILE A 206 12.46 1.01 21.34
CA ILE A 206 12.34 2.29 20.62
C ILE A 206 13.15 2.28 19.32
N ALA A 207 14.40 1.82 19.36
CA ALA A 207 15.24 1.74 18.16
C ALA A 207 14.68 0.77 17.10
N LYS A 208 14.10 -0.36 17.53
CA LYS A 208 13.39 -1.29 16.64
C LYS A 208 12.12 -0.66 16.05
N ALA A 209 11.35 0.09 16.86
CA ALA A 209 10.14 0.77 16.40
C ALA A 209 10.42 1.88 15.37
N GLY A 210 11.62 2.49 15.41
CA GLY A 210 12.04 3.48 14.42
C GLY A 210 12.53 2.91 13.09
N ASP A 211 12.62 1.58 12.93
CA ASP A 211 12.90 0.89 11.66
C ASP A 211 14.12 1.41 10.86
N GLY A 212 15.18 1.82 11.57
CA GLY A 212 16.40 2.35 10.96
C GLY A 212 16.34 3.84 10.56
N SER A 213 15.21 4.51 10.82
CA SER A 213 15.02 5.96 10.68
C SER A 213 15.35 6.68 11.98
N VAL A 214 16.27 7.65 11.91
CA VAL A 214 16.69 8.45 13.07
C VAL A 214 15.55 9.34 13.54
N ARG A 215 14.86 10.00 12.61
CA ARG A 215 13.74 10.90 12.91
C ARG A 215 12.57 10.15 13.56
N ASP A 216 12.24 8.97 13.05
CA ASP A 216 11.12 8.20 13.58
C ASP A 216 11.47 7.62 14.95
N SER A 217 12.71 7.14 15.13
CA SER A 217 13.22 6.72 16.45
C SER A 217 13.12 7.84 17.50
N GLN A 218 13.49 9.08 17.14
CA GLN A 218 13.37 10.24 18.04
C GLN A 218 11.91 10.61 18.32
N SER A 219 11.04 10.52 17.31
CA SER A 219 9.61 10.79 17.47
C SER A 219 8.92 9.75 18.35
N VAL A 220 9.34 8.49 18.25
CA VAL A 220 8.90 7.40 19.12
C VAL A 220 9.39 7.64 20.56
N LEU A 221 10.64 8.06 20.73
CA LEU A 221 11.18 8.43 22.05
C LEU A 221 10.38 9.57 22.70
N ASP A 222 10.08 10.65 21.96
CA ASP A 222 9.22 11.74 22.44
C ASP A 222 7.86 11.23 22.95
N ARG A 223 7.24 10.31 22.21
CA ARG A 223 5.96 9.70 22.61
C ARG A 223 6.09 8.89 23.90
N VAL A 224 7.17 8.13 24.07
CA VAL A 224 7.42 7.34 25.28
C VAL A 224 7.69 8.25 26.48
N ILE A 225 8.46 9.34 26.29
CA ILE A 225 8.72 10.34 27.33
C ILE A 225 7.43 11.01 27.78
N ALA A 226 6.56 11.39 26.83
CA ALA A 226 5.27 12.01 27.15
C ALA A 226 4.36 11.10 27.99
N TYR A 227 4.48 9.77 27.83
CA TYR A 227 3.70 8.79 28.60
C TYR A 227 4.34 8.42 29.95
N CYS A 228 5.65 8.18 29.99
CA CYS A 228 6.35 7.65 31.18
C CYS A 228 6.91 8.73 32.10
N GLY A 229 7.11 9.96 31.60
CA GLY A 229 7.89 10.99 32.27
C GLY A 229 9.40 10.71 32.22
N ASN A 230 10.09 10.99 33.32
CA ASN A 230 11.57 10.97 33.37
C ASN A 230 12.19 9.58 33.63
N LYS A 231 11.38 8.57 33.97
CA LYS A 231 11.83 7.19 34.20
C LYS A 231 11.12 6.26 33.24
N ILE A 232 11.88 5.74 32.28
CA ILE A 232 11.40 4.86 31.22
C ILE A 232 11.85 3.43 31.52
N GLU A 233 10.86 2.55 31.63
CA GLU A 233 11.01 1.11 31.89
C GLU A 233 10.36 0.33 30.74
N ASP A 234 10.90 -0.84 30.39
CA ASP A 234 10.45 -1.63 29.22
C ASP A 234 8.95 -1.97 29.23
N SER A 235 8.39 -2.23 30.42
CA SER A 235 6.97 -2.51 30.61
C SER A 235 6.07 -1.32 30.24
N LYS A 236 6.49 -0.09 30.60
CA LYS A 236 5.79 1.16 30.30
C LYS A 236 6.00 1.57 28.85
N THR A 237 7.20 1.35 28.31
CA THR A 237 7.53 1.58 26.89
C THR A 237 6.63 0.72 25.99
N SER A 238 6.49 -0.57 26.29
CA SER A 238 5.63 -1.47 25.52
C SER A 238 4.17 -0.98 25.51
N LYS A 239 3.65 -0.56 26.67
CA LYS A 239 2.29 0.03 26.79
C LYS A 239 2.15 1.33 25.99
N ALA A 240 3.12 2.24 26.09
CA ALA A 240 3.12 3.51 25.35
C ALA A 240 3.15 3.31 23.83
N LEU A 241 3.76 2.21 23.37
CA LEU A 241 3.85 1.88 21.95
C LEU A 241 2.70 0.97 21.46
N GLY A 242 1.81 0.51 22.34
CA GLY A 242 0.76 -0.46 22.02
C GLY A 242 1.33 -1.83 21.62
N LEU A 243 2.52 -2.18 22.13
CA LEU A 243 3.18 -3.45 21.85
C LEU A 243 2.76 -4.51 22.87
N PRO A 244 2.50 -5.75 22.41
CA PRO A 244 2.23 -6.85 23.32
C PRO A 244 3.45 -7.17 24.17
N GLN A 245 3.21 -7.36 25.48
CA GLN A 245 4.24 -7.77 26.42
C GLN A 245 4.56 -9.26 26.27
N PHE A 246 5.78 -9.64 26.62
CA PHE A 246 6.25 -11.03 26.52
C PHE A 246 5.35 -12.01 27.30
N SER A 247 4.88 -11.60 28.47
CA SER A 247 3.93 -12.35 29.33
C SER A 247 2.61 -12.69 28.64
N ARG A 248 2.15 -11.88 27.67
CA ARG A 248 0.93 -12.16 26.89
C ARG A 248 1.14 -13.37 25.98
N PHE A 249 2.32 -13.56 25.43
CA PHE A 249 2.64 -14.76 24.64
C PHE A 249 2.70 -16.00 25.53
N ILE A 250 3.31 -15.91 26.72
CA ILE A 250 3.31 -17.01 27.69
C ILE A 250 1.89 -17.44 28.05
N ASN A 251 1.03 -16.47 28.40
CA ASN A 251 -0.38 -16.73 28.72
C ASN A 251 -1.12 -17.39 27.55
N PHE A 252 -0.90 -16.92 26.32
CA PHE A 252 -1.48 -17.56 25.13
C PHE A 252 -1.07 -19.02 24.99
N PHE A 253 0.20 -19.36 25.17
CA PHE A 253 0.68 -20.74 25.09
C PHE A 253 0.18 -21.61 26.26
N ASP A 254 0.01 -21.05 27.46
CA ASP A 254 -0.61 -21.77 28.57
C ASP A 254 -2.10 -22.08 28.30
N ILE A 255 -2.84 -21.13 27.71
CA ILE A 255 -4.21 -21.35 27.23
C ILE A 255 -4.24 -22.41 26.13
N ALA A 256 -3.34 -22.31 25.14
CA ALA A 256 -3.24 -23.28 24.04
C ALA A 256 -2.95 -24.70 24.55
N ASN A 257 -2.08 -24.85 25.54
CA ASN A 257 -1.81 -26.15 26.16
C ASN A 257 -3.01 -26.71 26.93
N SER A 258 -3.82 -25.84 27.54
CA SER A 258 -5.06 -26.26 28.22
C SER A 258 -6.23 -26.58 27.27
N LYS A 259 -6.08 -26.28 25.97
CA LYS A 259 -7.12 -26.42 24.93
C LYS A 259 -8.45 -25.72 25.28
N ASP A 260 -8.40 -24.65 26.06
CA ASP A 260 -9.57 -23.93 26.55
C ASP A 260 -9.96 -22.79 25.59
N SER A 261 -10.86 -23.09 24.65
CA SER A 261 -11.36 -22.10 23.68
C SER A 261 -12.13 -20.94 24.35
N GLY A 262 -12.74 -21.16 25.52
CA GLY A 262 -13.46 -20.11 26.25
C GLY A 262 -12.52 -19.06 26.83
N LYS A 263 -11.44 -19.52 27.48
CA LYS A 263 -10.38 -18.62 27.97
C LYS A 263 -9.67 -17.87 26.84
N LEU A 264 -9.53 -18.50 25.67
CA LEU A 264 -8.94 -17.83 24.52
C LEU A 264 -9.76 -16.60 24.08
N LEU A 265 -11.09 -16.72 24.02
CA LEU A 265 -11.95 -15.61 23.59
C LEU A 265 -11.90 -14.45 24.60
N LEU A 266 -11.82 -14.74 25.90
CA LEU A 266 -11.59 -13.72 26.93
C LEU A 266 -10.22 -13.05 26.77
N PHE A 267 -9.18 -13.83 26.49
CA PHE A 267 -7.84 -13.31 26.22
C PHE A 267 -7.79 -12.40 24.98
N VAL A 268 -8.55 -12.72 23.93
CA VAL A 268 -8.71 -11.84 22.75
C VAL A 268 -9.36 -10.52 23.13
N GLU A 269 -10.45 -10.55 23.92
CA GLU A 269 -11.12 -9.33 24.38
C GLU A 269 -10.17 -8.45 25.22
N GLU A 270 -9.37 -9.06 26.11
CA GLU A 270 -8.36 -8.34 26.88
C GLU A 270 -7.35 -7.61 25.97
N ILE A 271 -6.77 -8.30 24.98
CA ILE A 271 -5.80 -7.70 24.04
C ILE A 271 -6.40 -6.49 23.31
N ILE A 272 -7.64 -6.62 22.85
CA ILE A 272 -8.33 -5.55 22.12
C ILE A 272 -8.62 -4.38 23.06
N SER A 273 -9.07 -4.65 24.29
CA SER A 273 -9.36 -3.62 25.31
C SER A 273 -8.11 -2.84 25.74
N GLU A 274 -6.93 -3.46 25.68
CA GLU A 274 -5.64 -2.80 25.92
C GLU A 274 -5.18 -1.91 24.75
N GLY A 275 -5.91 -1.93 23.62
CA GLY A 275 -5.59 -1.14 22.43
C GLY A 275 -4.43 -1.71 21.61
N ILE A 276 -4.09 -2.99 21.80
CA ILE A 276 -3.03 -3.65 21.02
C ILE A 276 -3.56 -3.92 19.60
N HIS A 277 -2.81 -3.49 18.59
CA HIS A 277 -3.16 -3.76 17.20
C HIS A 277 -3.01 -5.24 16.86
N ILE A 278 -4.07 -5.84 16.30
CA ILE A 278 -4.14 -7.27 15.91
C ILE A 278 -2.96 -7.68 15.03
N ASN A 279 -2.65 -6.90 13.98
CA ASN A 279 -1.53 -7.18 13.08
C ASN A 279 -0.20 -7.26 13.85
N THR A 280 0.05 -6.29 14.72
CA THR A 280 1.24 -6.23 15.54
C THR A 280 1.30 -7.40 16.52
N PHE A 281 0.17 -7.80 17.11
CA PHE A 281 0.13 -8.98 17.97
C PHE A 281 0.51 -10.25 17.21
N LEU A 282 -0.09 -10.48 16.03
CA LEU A 282 0.18 -11.67 15.22
C LEU A 282 1.61 -11.70 14.68
N ASP A 283 2.15 -10.58 14.21
CA ASP A 283 3.54 -10.49 13.74
C ASP A 283 4.53 -10.81 14.87
N LYS A 284 4.24 -10.32 16.09
CA LYS A 284 5.06 -10.59 17.27
C LYS A 284 4.89 -12.03 17.78
N LEU A 285 3.68 -12.60 17.71
CA LEU A 285 3.44 -13.99 18.02
C LEU A 285 4.17 -14.91 17.03
N LEU A 286 4.15 -14.61 15.73
CA LEU A 286 4.91 -15.34 14.71
C LEU A 286 6.42 -15.29 15.00
N ALA A 287 6.95 -14.11 15.33
CA ALA A 287 8.35 -13.97 15.74
C ALA A 287 8.66 -14.77 17.01
N PHE A 288 7.77 -14.76 18.00
CA PHE A 288 7.91 -15.52 19.23
C PHE A 288 7.94 -17.03 18.98
N VAL A 289 7.04 -17.57 18.14
CA VAL A 289 7.03 -19.00 17.77
C VAL A 289 8.32 -19.37 17.03
N ARG A 290 8.81 -18.49 16.15
CA ARG A 290 10.10 -18.69 15.46
C ARG A 290 11.25 -18.73 16.47
N ASP A 291 11.30 -17.80 17.41
CA ASP A 291 12.33 -17.74 18.44
C ASP A 291 12.30 -18.99 19.34
N LEU A 292 11.11 -19.50 19.67
CA LEU A 292 10.92 -20.75 20.40
C LEU A 292 11.47 -21.96 19.63
N LEU A 293 11.17 -22.07 18.33
CA LEU A 293 11.70 -23.14 17.46
C LEU A 293 13.22 -23.06 17.31
N LEU A 294 13.76 -21.84 17.15
CA LEU A 294 15.21 -21.63 17.08
C LEU A 294 15.90 -22.02 18.39
N TYR A 295 15.31 -21.68 19.53
CA TYR A 295 15.84 -22.07 20.83
C TYR A 295 15.86 -23.60 20.99
N GLN A 296 14.77 -24.29 20.63
CA GLN A 296 14.70 -25.75 20.69
C GLN A 296 15.74 -26.44 19.81
N THR A 297 15.91 -25.96 18.57
CA THR A 297 16.79 -26.60 17.59
C THR A 297 18.27 -26.32 17.82
N THR A 298 18.62 -25.12 18.30
CA THR A 298 20.03 -24.72 18.45
C THR A 298 20.55 -24.78 19.88
N LEU A 299 19.66 -24.82 20.88
CA LEU A 299 19.97 -24.72 22.33
C LEU A 299 20.88 -23.55 22.68
N SER A 300 20.96 -22.54 21.79
CA SER A 300 21.94 -21.46 21.85
C SER A 300 21.22 -20.12 21.92
N SER A 301 21.48 -19.35 22.98
CA SER A 301 20.91 -18.01 23.18
C SER A 301 21.48 -16.95 22.22
N ASN A 302 22.62 -17.23 21.58
CA ASN A 302 23.34 -16.26 20.74
C ASN A 302 22.58 -15.78 19.50
N LEU A 303 21.57 -16.53 19.04
CA LEU A 303 20.74 -16.16 17.89
C LEU A 303 19.48 -15.38 18.30
N LEU A 304 19.19 -15.28 19.60
CA LEU A 304 18.00 -14.64 20.13
C LEU A 304 18.33 -13.22 20.61
N ASN A 305 17.60 -12.24 20.10
CA ASN A 305 17.72 -10.84 20.54
C ASN A 305 16.77 -10.56 21.73
N LEU A 306 16.86 -11.38 22.78
CA LEU A 306 16.01 -11.34 23.98
C LEU A 306 16.84 -11.16 25.27
N SER A 307 16.22 -10.66 26.33
CA SER A 307 16.84 -10.57 27.66
C SER A 307 16.99 -11.97 28.29
N GLU A 308 17.92 -12.11 29.25
CA GLU A 308 18.15 -13.37 29.98
C GLU A 308 16.87 -13.88 30.68
N ASP A 309 16.07 -12.98 31.25
CA ASP A 309 14.78 -13.33 31.88
C ASP A 309 13.78 -13.92 30.87
N ASN A 310 13.68 -13.33 29.68
CA ASN A 310 12.79 -13.82 28.63
C ASN A 310 13.27 -15.15 28.05
N ILE A 311 14.58 -15.37 27.98
CA ILE A 311 15.16 -16.66 27.56
C ILE A 311 14.80 -17.76 28.57
N ASN A 312 14.85 -17.47 29.87
CA ASN A 312 14.47 -18.42 30.92
C ASN A 312 12.98 -18.79 30.86
N GLU A 313 12.10 -17.84 30.55
CA GLU A 313 10.68 -18.10 30.34
C GLU A 313 10.41 -18.91 29.06
N LEU A 314 11.11 -18.60 27.96
CA LEU A 314 11.06 -19.39 26.71
C LEU A 314 11.52 -20.83 26.94
N ALA A 315 12.58 -21.04 27.73
CA ALA A 315 13.09 -22.37 28.06
C ALA A 315 12.08 -23.23 28.85
N LYS A 316 11.21 -22.60 29.65
CA LYS A 316 10.12 -23.32 30.33
C LYS A 316 9.04 -23.79 29.36
N LEU A 317 8.79 -23.04 28.29
CA LEU A 317 7.83 -23.39 27.25
C LEU A 317 8.37 -24.38 26.23
N SER A 318 9.68 -24.37 25.97
CA SER A 318 10.32 -25.27 24.99
C SER A 318 10.19 -26.76 25.34
N GLY A 319 9.82 -27.11 26.57
CA GLY A 319 9.53 -28.50 26.94
C GLY A 319 8.10 -28.97 26.65
N LYS A 320 7.18 -28.07 26.28
CA LYS A 320 5.75 -28.40 26.13
C LYS A 320 5.31 -28.72 24.70
N TYR A 321 6.07 -28.28 23.69
CA TYR A 321 5.72 -28.40 22.27
C TYR A 321 6.86 -29.04 21.49
N ASN A 322 6.56 -29.82 20.46
CA ASN A 322 7.58 -30.36 19.56
C ASN A 322 7.85 -29.42 18.39
N ASP A 323 9.01 -29.55 17.76
CA ASP A 323 9.42 -28.79 16.58
C ASP A 323 8.37 -28.84 15.46
N THR A 324 7.76 -30.01 15.22
CA THR A 324 6.71 -30.20 14.21
C THR A 324 5.45 -29.38 14.51
N ASP A 325 5.07 -29.30 15.80
CA ASP A 325 3.89 -28.55 16.23
C ASP A 325 4.16 -27.04 16.04
N LEU A 326 5.37 -26.56 16.36
CA LEU A 326 5.76 -25.17 16.15
C LEU A 326 5.85 -24.79 14.67
N LEU A 327 6.32 -25.69 13.80
CA LEU A 327 6.30 -25.48 12.35
C LEU A 327 4.86 -25.30 11.82
N ILE A 328 3.91 -26.07 12.35
CA ILE A 328 2.50 -25.93 11.99
C ILE A 328 1.93 -24.61 12.51
N PHE A 329 2.29 -24.19 13.72
CA PHE A 329 1.89 -22.87 14.22
C PHE A 329 2.44 -21.73 13.37
N LEU A 330 3.69 -21.82 12.91
CA LEU A 330 4.27 -20.84 11.98
C LEU A 330 3.50 -20.78 10.66
N ASP A 331 3.10 -21.93 10.10
CA ASP A 331 2.29 -21.98 8.88
C ASP A 331 0.89 -21.38 9.08
N ILE A 332 0.21 -21.74 10.18
CA ILE A 332 -1.12 -21.20 10.52
C ILE A 332 -1.05 -19.68 10.69
N LEU A 333 -0.05 -19.17 11.42
CA LEU A 333 0.14 -17.73 11.64
C LEU A 333 0.48 -17.01 10.34
N SER A 334 1.39 -17.55 9.53
CA SER A 334 1.80 -16.94 8.25
C SER A 334 0.62 -16.83 7.28
N LYS A 335 -0.14 -17.91 7.09
CA LYS A 335 -1.36 -17.92 6.25
C LYS A 335 -2.45 -17.02 6.84
N GLY A 336 -2.61 -17.03 8.16
CA GLY A 336 -3.56 -16.18 8.88
C GLY A 336 -3.28 -14.68 8.70
N ILE A 337 -2.03 -14.25 8.85
CA ILE A 337 -1.61 -12.86 8.64
C ILE A 337 -1.87 -12.41 7.20
N GLN A 338 -1.71 -13.31 6.21
CA GLN A 338 -2.07 -13.01 4.83
C GLN A 338 -3.58 -12.87 4.63
N ALA A 339 -4.37 -13.80 5.18
CA ALA A 339 -5.84 -13.76 5.11
C ALA A 339 -6.43 -12.51 5.77
N LEU A 340 -5.82 -12.05 6.86
CA LEU A 340 -6.22 -10.84 7.59
C LEU A 340 -6.17 -9.57 6.72
N LYS A 341 -5.25 -9.49 5.74
CA LYS A 341 -5.16 -8.35 4.81
C LYS A 341 -6.35 -8.25 3.85
N SER A 342 -6.99 -9.38 3.55
CA SER A 342 -8.14 -9.49 2.64
C SER A 342 -9.49 -9.61 3.37
N SER A 343 -9.50 -9.77 4.69
CA SER A 343 -10.71 -10.05 5.45
C SER A 343 -11.53 -8.80 5.73
N THR A 344 -12.86 -8.92 5.66
CA THR A 344 -13.81 -7.85 5.98
C THR A 344 -13.85 -7.54 7.48
N SER A 345 -13.53 -8.52 8.33
CA SER A 345 -13.52 -8.36 9.79
C SER A 345 -12.22 -8.90 10.38
N ALA A 346 -11.32 -7.98 10.74
CA ALA A 346 -10.04 -8.33 11.33
C ALA A 346 -10.16 -9.07 12.67
N ARG A 347 -11.21 -8.76 13.45
CA ARG A 347 -11.46 -9.41 14.74
C ARG A 347 -11.83 -10.88 14.59
N ILE A 348 -12.74 -11.20 13.68
CA ILE A 348 -13.18 -12.59 13.46
C ILE A 348 -11.99 -13.43 12.97
N GLU A 349 -11.22 -12.89 12.02
CA GLU A 349 -10.05 -13.60 11.51
C GLU A 349 -9.00 -13.82 12.61
N PHE A 350 -8.79 -12.84 13.49
CA PHE A 350 -7.90 -12.99 14.64
C PHE A 350 -8.33 -14.12 15.58
N GLU A 351 -9.61 -14.16 15.96
CA GLU A 351 -10.18 -15.22 16.79
C GLU A 351 -10.00 -16.59 16.12
N LEU A 352 -10.27 -16.70 14.81
CA LEU A 352 -10.12 -17.94 14.04
C LEU A 352 -8.67 -18.43 13.96
N ILE A 353 -7.70 -17.53 13.74
CA ILE A 353 -6.27 -17.89 13.68
C ILE A 353 -5.84 -18.50 15.01
N LEU A 354 -6.18 -17.86 16.13
CA LEU A 354 -5.79 -18.35 17.44
C LEU A 354 -6.54 -19.65 17.80
N LEU A 355 -7.83 -19.77 17.46
CA LEU A 355 -8.60 -21.00 17.67
C LEU A 355 -8.03 -22.19 16.91
N LYS A 356 -7.52 -21.99 15.69
CA LYS A 356 -6.84 -23.05 14.91
C LYS A 356 -5.59 -23.57 15.63
N ILE A 357 -4.86 -22.69 16.31
CA ILE A 357 -3.67 -23.07 17.10
C ILE A 357 -4.08 -23.81 18.38
N VAL A 358 -5.07 -23.31 19.12
CA VAL A 358 -5.54 -23.94 20.38
C VAL A 358 -6.17 -25.31 20.13
N ASN A 359 -6.93 -25.45 19.04
CA ASN A 359 -7.61 -26.71 18.69
C ASN A 359 -6.75 -27.62 17.79
N TYR A 360 -5.47 -27.31 17.62
CA TYR A 360 -4.57 -28.17 16.87
C TYR A 360 -4.40 -29.54 17.57
N GLU A 361 -4.49 -30.62 16.79
CA GLU A 361 -4.19 -31.97 17.25
C GLU A 361 -2.74 -32.30 16.93
N SER A 362 -1.94 -32.60 17.96
CA SER A 362 -0.51 -32.91 17.79
C SER A 362 -0.31 -34.12 16.89
N VAL A 363 0.71 -34.05 16.04
CA VAL A 363 1.13 -35.17 15.17
C VAL A 363 1.41 -36.44 15.97
N ASN A 364 1.88 -36.31 17.22
CA ASN A 364 2.13 -37.46 18.08
C ASN A 364 0.84 -38.19 18.46
N THR A 365 -0.27 -37.48 18.63
CA THR A 365 -1.57 -38.11 18.90
C THR A 365 -2.05 -38.91 17.70
N LEU A 366 -1.80 -38.43 16.47
CA LEU A 366 -2.10 -39.17 15.24
C LEU A 366 -1.20 -40.40 15.09
N LYS A 367 0.09 -40.31 15.45
CA LYS A 367 1.01 -41.46 15.50
C LYS A 367 0.57 -42.47 16.56
N ASP A 368 0.19 -42.03 17.75
CA ASP A 368 -0.32 -42.89 18.82
C ASP A 368 -1.64 -43.56 18.44
N ILE A 369 -2.52 -42.86 17.70
CA ILE A 369 -3.76 -43.44 17.15
C ILE A 369 -3.41 -44.47 16.06
N LEU A 370 -2.47 -44.16 15.16
CA LEU A 370 -2.00 -45.11 14.13
C LEU A 370 -1.33 -46.34 14.75
N GLU A 371 -0.51 -46.17 15.80
CA GLU A 371 0.12 -47.26 16.53
C GLU A 371 -0.91 -48.09 17.32
N LYS A 372 -1.93 -47.45 17.91
CA LYS A 372 -3.06 -48.16 18.54
C LYS A 372 -3.91 -48.90 17.52
N LEU A 373 -4.12 -48.34 16.33
CA LEU A 373 -4.84 -48.99 15.24
C LEU A 373 -4.06 -50.19 14.67
N SER A 374 -2.73 -50.08 14.55
CA SER A 374 -1.88 -51.21 14.14
C SER A 374 -1.76 -52.30 15.22
N ASN A 375 -2.06 -51.99 16.48
CA ASN A 375 -2.09 -52.95 17.58
C ASN A 375 -3.47 -53.61 17.77
N ILE A 376 -4.49 -53.22 16.98
CA ILE A 376 -5.82 -53.84 16.92
C ILE A 376 -5.86 -54.85 15.76
N ASP A 377 -4.79 -55.65 15.60
CA ASP A 377 -4.80 -56.85 14.76
C ASP A 377 -5.46 -58.02 15.52
N GLY A 378 -6.76 -57.88 15.75
CA GLY A 378 -7.62 -58.94 16.27
C GLY A 378 -8.99 -58.84 15.63
N ASP A 379 -9.20 -59.63 14.56
CA ASP A 379 -10.44 -59.88 13.81
C ASP A 379 -11.63 -58.99 14.18
N ILE A 380 -11.66 -57.78 13.61
CA ILE A 380 -12.91 -57.03 13.48
C ILE A 380 -13.40 -57.30 12.06
N GLU A 381 -14.39 -58.19 11.94
CA GLU A 381 -15.23 -58.26 10.75
C GLU A 381 -15.93 -56.90 10.58
N ILE A 382 -15.39 -56.05 9.72
CA ILE A 382 -16.07 -54.88 9.22
C ILE A 382 -17.13 -55.39 8.23
N PRO A 383 -18.44 -55.19 8.46
CA PRO A 383 -19.43 -55.47 7.43
C PRO A 383 -19.23 -54.47 6.28
N LEU A 384 -18.52 -54.90 5.24
CA LEU A 384 -18.46 -54.25 3.94
C LEU A 384 -19.84 -54.35 3.28
N ASN A 385 -20.75 -53.44 3.62
CA ASN A 385 -21.87 -53.11 2.73
C ASN A 385 -21.41 -52.00 1.77
N VAL A 386 -20.58 -52.39 0.82
CA VAL A 386 -20.29 -51.58 -0.37
C VAL A 386 -21.25 -52.04 -1.45
N SER A 387 -22.39 -51.35 -1.59
CA SER A 387 -23.17 -51.40 -2.82
C SER A 387 -22.48 -50.50 -3.84
N THR A 388 -21.56 -51.09 -4.60
CA THR A 388 -21.15 -50.54 -5.90
C THR A 388 -22.35 -50.62 -6.84
N ASN A 389 -22.76 -49.50 -7.41
CA ASN A 389 -23.29 -49.49 -8.77
C ASN A 389 -22.62 -48.36 -9.53
N TYR A 390 -21.68 -48.79 -10.38
CA TYR A 390 -21.04 -47.97 -11.39
C TYR A 390 -22.07 -47.49 -12.41
N THR A 391 -21.93 -46.22 -12.76
CA THR A 391 -22.49 -45.57 -13.93
C THR A 391 -21.99 -46.25 -15.21
N GLN A 392 -22.91 -46.65 -16.09
CA GLN A 392 -22.69 -46.67 -17.53
C GLN A 392 -23.92 -46.06 -18.20
N ASP A 393 -23.89 -44.74 -18.39
CA ASP A 393 -24.69 -44.03 -19.40
C ASP A 393 -23.69 -43.65 -20.51
N GLN A 394 -23.91 -43.93 -21.80
CA GLN A 394 -25.10 -43.66 -22.63
C GLN A 394 -25.26 -44.74 -23.74
N PRO A 395 -26.09 -44.57 -24.80
CA PRO A 395 -27.29 -43.74 -25.01
C PRO A 395 -28.49 -44.55 -25.57
N LYS A 396 -29.72 -44.03 -25.45
CA LYS A 396 -30.62 -43.72 -26.60
C LYS A 396 -32.04 -43.34 -26.16
N GLU A 397 -32.52 -42.29 -26.81
CA GLU A 397 -33.90 -41.85 -26.88
C GLU A 397 -34.85 -42.97 -27.34
N ASN A 398 -36.04 -43.05 -26.73
CA ASN A 398 -37.31 -42.82 -27.42
C ASN A 398 -38.50 -42.69 -26.43
N LYS A 399 -39.04 -41.47 -26.40
CA LYS A 399 -40.45 -41.04 -26.38
C LYS A 399 -41.52 -41.90 -25.68
N GLU A 400 -42.09 -41.32 -24.63
CA GLU A 400 -43.49 -40.85 -24.48
C GLU A 400 -44.37 -41.93 -23.82
N VAL A 401 -45.07 -41.71 -22.70
CA VAL A 401 -46.28 -40.86 -22.56
C VAL A 401 -46.68 -40.79 -21.06
N GLU A 402 -46.97 -39.57 -20.56
CA GLU A 402 -47.98 -39.17 -19.52
C GLU A 402 -47.90 -39.70 -18.05
N VAL A 403 -48.28 -38.98 -16.97
CA VAL A 403 -49.20 -37.83 -16.82
C VAL A 403 -49.13 -37.20 -15.40
N LYS A 404 -49.45 -35.89 -15.38
CA LYS A 404 -50.03 -35.01 -14.33
C LYS A 404 -49.27 -34.69 -13.04
N VAL A 405 -48.86 -33.42 -12.99
CA VAL A 405 -48.92 -32.58 -11.79
C VAL A 405 -50.01 -31.53 -12.02
N LEU A 406 -50.91 -31.35 -11.06
CA LEU A 406 -51.91 -30.28 -11.03
C LEU A 406 -51.80 -29.51 -9.71
N ASN A 407 -51.86 -28.18 -9.83
CA ASN A 407 -51.88 -27.13 -8.80
C ASN A 407 -53.08 -27.28 -7.83
N PRO A 408 -53.21 -26.39 -6.82
CA PRO A 408 -54.05 -25.20 -7.09
C PRO A 408 -53.63 -23.88 -6.39
N GLU A 409 -54.08 -22.78 -7.02
CA GLU A 409 -54.17 -21.40 -6.50
C GLU A 409 -55.49 -21.15 -5.73
N GLN A 410 -55.45 -20.18 -4.79
CA GLN A 410 -56.52 -19.23 -4.32
C GLN A 410 -57.79 -19.83 -3.63
N ASN A 411 -58.37 -19.29 -2.53
CA ASN A 411 -58.89 -17.93 -2.34
C ASN A 411 -59.51 -17.68 -0.91
N ILE A 412 -59.60 -16.40 -0.48
CA ILE A 412 -60.65 -15.72 0.36
C ILE A 412 -60.58 -15.66 1.93
N LYS A 413 -60.46 -14.40 2.43
CA LYS A 413 -61.00 -13.64 3.62
C LYS A 413 -61.06 -14.32 5.03
N VAL A 414 -60.81 -13.65 6.16
CA VAL A 414 -61.54 -12.53 6.83
C VAL A 414 -60.73 -12.03 8.06
N GLU A 415 -60.86 -10.73 8.37
CA GLU A 415 -60.68 -9.92 9.61
C GLU A 415 -60.07 -10.52 10.90
N VAL A 416 -59.23 -9.72 11.60
CA VAL A 416 -59.41 -9.31 13.02
C VAL A 416 -58.63 -7.98 13.28
N GLU A 417 -59.25 -7.12 14.10
CA GLU A 417 -58.85 -5.80 14.62
C GLU A 417 -57.73 -5.81 15.70
N GLU A 418 -57.10 -4.63 15.85
CA GLU A 418 -56.45 -3.96 17.02
C GLU A 418 -55.64 -4.78 18.06
N GLU A 419 -54.42 -4.37 18.46
CA GLU A 419 -54.16 -3.24 19.37
C GLU A 419 -52.78 -2.57 19.18
N ARG A 420 -52.72 -1.30 19.62
CA ARG A 420 -51.60 -0.36 19.58
C ARG A 420 -50.88 -0.33 20.94
N ASP A 421 -49.60 0.05 20.94
CA ASP A 421 -49.05 1.06 21.86
C ASP A 421 -47.73 1.62 21.26
N LYS A 422 -47.71 2.91 20.86
CA LYS A 422 -47.21 4.11 21.57
C LYS A 422 -45.68 4.06 21.77
N GLU A 423 -44.86 4.93 21.16
CA GLU A 423 -44.70 6.39 21.43
C GLU A 423 -43.59 6.97 20.48
N PRO A 424 -43.24 8.28 20.47
CA PRO A 424 -44.03 9.46 20.10
C PRO A 424 -43.39 10.33 18.98
N LYS A 425 -44.17 11.32 18.54
CA LYS A 425 -43.91 12.38 17.55
C LYS A 425 -43.03 13.55 18.05
N ARG A 426 -42.54 14.32 17.07
CA ARG A 426 -42.41 15.81 16.93
C ARG A 426 -40.97 16.33 16.88
N LEU A 427 -40.60 17.37 16.11
CA LEU A 427 -41.12 18.25 15.04
C LEU A 427 -39.86 19.05 14.58
N VAL A 428 -39.70 19.50 13.34
CA VAL A 428 -40.05 20.84 12.79
C VAL A 428 -39.49 20.84 11.34
N GLU A 429 -40.34 20.87 10.30
CA GLU A 429 -40.59 22.00 9.36
C GLU A 429 -39.38 22.46 8.54
N ASN A 430 -39.44 22.93 7.30
CA ASN A 430 -40.38 23.05 6.17
C ASN A 430 -39.44 23.51 5.02
N GLU A 431 -39.64 23.14 3.76
CA GLU A 431 -40.18 23.97 2.68
C GLU A 431 -39.65 23.34 1.37
N HIS A 432 -40.33 23.29 0.22
CA HIS A 432 -41.68 23.67 -0.15
C HIS A 432 -41.99 22.90 -1.44
N ARG A 433 -43.21 22.37 -1.50
CA ARG A 433 -43.83 21.80 -2.68
C ARG A 433 -44.82 22.84 -3.19
N LYS A 434 -44.57 23.40 -4.37
CA LYS A 434 -45.44 24.22 -5.24
C LYS A 434 -44.53 24.48 -6.45
N GLU A 435 -44.76 23.98 -7.64
CA GLU A 435 -45.95 24.17 -8.48
C GLU A 435 -46.10 23.00 -9.46
N ILE A 436 -47.30 22.43 -9.52
CA ILE A 436 -47.84 21.80 -10.71
C ILE A 436 -49.10 22.61 -11.00
N GLU A 437 -49.08 23.46 -12.01
CA GLU A 437 -50.28 23.95 -12.68
C GLU A 437 -49.91 24.55 -14.04
N GLU A 438 -50.82 24.39 -15.00
CA GLU A 438 -50.86 24.98 -16.34
C GLU A 438 -50.14 24.28 -17.50
N VAL A 439 -50.82 23.24 -17.99
CA VAL A 439 -50.82 22.84 -19.41
C VAL A 439 -51.89 23.67 -20.14
N LYS A 440 -51.47 24.52 -21.11
CA LYS A 440 -52.13 24.90 -22.40
C LYS A 440 -52.02 26.39 -22.74
N ASN A 441 -51.26 26.73 -23.80
CA ASN A 441 -51.81 27.36 -25.02
C ASN A 441 -50.75 27.52 -26.15
N LEU A 442 -51.25 27.31 -27.37
CA LEU A 442 -50.66 27.14 -28.73
C LEU A 442 -49.96 28.41 -29.30
N PRO A 443 -49.11 28.38 -30.39
CA PRO A 443 -49.44 27.80 -31.72
C PRO A 443 -48.31 27.10 -32.53
N LYS A 444 -48.73 26.65 -33.72
CA LYS A 444 -48.11 25.74 -34.69
C LYS A 444 -46.96 26.32 -35.53
N GLU A 445 -46.15 25.36 -36.03
CA GLU A 445 -45.34 25.34 -37.26
C GLU A 445 -44.11 26.26 -37.34
N GLU A 446 -42.92 25.65 -37.36
CA GLU A 446 -42.09 25.55 -38.58
C GLU A 446 -41.00 24.47 -38.41
N ASP A 447 -40.84 23.67 -39.47
CA ASP A 447 -39.93 22.53 -39.58
C ASP A 447 -38.47 22.88 -39.33
N GLN A 448 -37.83 22.28 -38.32
CA GLN A 448 -36.39 22.02 -38.30
C GLN A 448 -36.10 20.62 -37.74
N LYS A 449 -35.44 19.81 -38.57
CA LYS A 449 -35.15 18.38 -38.44
C LYS A 449 -34.79 17.94 -37.01
N LYS A 450 -35.59 17.05 -36.42
CA LYS A 450 -35.13 16.17 -35.34
C LYS A 450 -34.34 15.04 -35.98
N ASP A 451 -33.01 15.07 -35.84
CA ASP A 451 -32.19 13.88 -36.10
C ASP A 451 -32.63 12.78 -35.15
N VAL A 452 -33.26 11.74 -35.69
CA VAL A 452 -33.61 10.52 -34.96
C VAL A 452 -32.29 9.80 -34.68
N ILE A 453 -31.83 9.83 -33.43
CA ILE A 453 -30.62 9.13 -33.01
C ILE A 453 -30.91 7.62 -33.05
N ASP A 454 -30.37 6.93 -34.06
CA ASP A 454 -30.45 5.47 -34.20
C ASP A 454 -29.22 4.81 -33.55
N ILE A 455 -29.38 3.56 -33.06
CA ILE A 455 -28.32 2.82 -32.36
C ILE A 455 -27.08 2.58 -33.24
N VAL A 456 -27.28 2.55 -34.56
CA VAL A 456 -26.21 2.41 -35.55
C VAL A 456 -25.29 3.63 -35.52
N SER A 457 -25.84 4.85 -35.47
CA SER A 457 -25.05 6.09 -35.39
C SER A 457 -24.31 6.24 -34.05
N ILE A 458 -24.88 5.73 -32.95
CA ILE A 458 -24.19 5.70 -31.65
C ILE A 458 -22.98 4.75 -31.72
N ARG A 459 -23.12 3.57 -32.32
CA ARG A 459 -22.02 2.61 -32.46
C ARG A 459 -20.89 3.12 -33.33
N GLU A 460 -21.19 3.85 -34.41
CA GLU A 460 -20.18 4.43 -35.29
C GLU A 460 -19.37 5.53 -34.60
N LYS A 461 -20.05 6.43 -33.86
CA LYS A 461 -19.40 7.55 -33.15
C LYS A 461 -18.86 7.18 -31.76
N TRP A 462 -19.05 5.93 -31.31
CA TRP A 462 -18.62 5.47 -29.98
C TRP A 462 -17.10 5.54 -29.77
N LYS A 463 -16.31 5.28 -30.83
CA LYS A 463 -14.84 5.36 -30.76
C LYS A 463 -14.36 6.79 -30.52
N GLU A 464 -15.00 7.75 -31.18
CA GLU A 464 -14.68 9.16 -31.04
C GLU A 464 -15.08 9.68 -29.65
N PHE A 465 -16.27 9.31 -29.19
CA PHE A 465 -16.76 9.62 -27.86
C PHE A 465 -15.85 9.04 -26.74
N SER A 466 -15.51 7.75 -26.82
CA SER A 466 -14.64 7.11 -25.82
C SER A 466 -13.26 7.76 -25.75
N ASN A 467 -12.68 8.17 -26.89
CA ASN A 467 -11.41 8.88 -26.91
C ASN A 467 -11.50 10.28 -26.28
N ILE A 468 -12.57 11.05 -26.57
CA ILE A 468 -12.76 12.40 -26.01
C ILE A 468 -12.99 12.36 -24.49
N ILE A 469 -13.74 11.36 -23.99
CA ILE A 469 -13.90 11.19 -22.53
C ILE A 469 -12.58 10.78 -21.88
N VAL A 470 -11.80 9.91 -22.52
CA VAL A 470 -10.49 9.48 -22.01
C VAL A 470 -9.50 10.64 -21.94
N GLU A 471 -9.57 11.59 -22.88
CA GLU A 471 -8.77 12.82 -22.82
C GLU A 471 -9.21 13.76 -21.69
N LYS A 472 -10.51 13.84 -21.40
CA LYS A 472 -11.05 14.68 -20.34
C LYS A 472 -10.89 14.09 -18.93
N ASP A 473 -10.96 12.77 -18.78
CA ASP A 473 -10.80 12.06 -17.50
C ASP A 473 -10.06 10.72 -17.69
N PRO A 474 -8.72 10.69 -17.54
CA PRO A 474 -7.88 9.52 -17.79
C PRO A 474 -8.24 8.30 -16.94
N PHE A 475 -8.88 8.50 -15.78
CA PHE A 475 -9.27 7.45 -14.84
C PHE A 475 -10.40 6.56 -15.39
N LEU A 476 -11.15 7.03 -16.38
CA LEU A 476 -12.26 6.28 -16.98
C LEU A 476 -11.83 5.42 -18.18
N ARG A 477 -10.54 5.42 -18.54
CA ARG A 477 -10.01 4.79 -19.75
C ARG A 477 -10.20 3.29 -19.82
N GLU A 478 -10.02 2.58 -18.71
CA GLU A 478 -10.23 1.13 -18.69
C GLU A 478 -11.72 0.77 -18.74
N ILE A 479 -12.57 1.56 -18.08
CA ILE A 479 -14.02 1.33 -18.03
C ILE A 479 -14.64 1.46 -19.43
N TRP A 480 -14.26 2.51 -20.17
CA TRP A 480 -14.85 2.78 -21.48
C TRP A 480 -14.30 1.92 -22.61
N LYS A 481 -13.08 1.37 -22.47
CA LYS A 481 -12.58 0.34 -23.38
C LYS A 481 -13.38 -0.95 -23.30
N LEU A 482 -13.95 -1.25 -22.13
CA LEU A 482 -14.68 -2.49 -21.85
C LEU A 482 -16.20 -2.36 -22.00
N ALA A 483 -16.73 -1.14 -22.04
CA ALA A 483 -18.16 -0.88 -22.17
C ALA A 483 -18.64 -1.00 -23.62
N VAL A 484 -19.66 -1.84 -23.86
CA VAL A 484 -20.28 -1.98 -25.18
C VAL A 484 -21.75 -1.53 -25.13
N PRO A 485 -22.20 -0.63 -26.04
CA PRO A 485 -23.60 -0.25 -26.14
C PRO A 485 -24.43 -1.35 -26.83
N LEU A 486 -25.35 -1.97 -26.07
CA LEU A 486 -26.17 -3.07 -26.55
C LEU A 486 -27.46 -2.61 -27.21
N LYS A 487 -28.22 -1.74 -26.55
CA LYS A 487 -29.55 -1.27 -26.97
C LYS A 487 -29.74 0.21 -26.64
N PHE A 488 -30.41 0.93 -27.53
CA PHE A 488 -30.89 2.29 -27.31
C PHE A 488 -32.38 2.30 -27.64
N ASP A 489 -33.21 2.55 -26.62
CA ASP A 489 -34.66 2.52 -26.77
C ASP A 489 -35.30 3.55 -25.83
N ASN A 490 -36.25 4.35 -26.30
CA ASN A 490 -36.90 5.44 -25.54
C ASN A 490 -35.92 6.32 -24.73
N ASN A 491 -34.85 6.81 -25.37
CA ASN A 491 -33.82 7.63 -24.73
C ASN A 491 -33.06 6.94 -23.57
N CYS A 492 -33.12 5.61 -23.49
CA CYS A 492 -32.40 4.79 -22.53
C CYS A 492 -31.30 3.98 -23.21
N LEU A 493 -30.03 4.26 -22.89
CA LEU A 493 -28.87 3.51 -23.36
C LEU A 493 -28.52 2.40 -22.37
N VAL A 494 -28.47 1.16 -22.85
CA VAL A 494 -28.03 0.00 -22.06
C VAL A 494 -26.58 -0.33 -22.39
N LEU A 495 -25.71 -0.22 -21.39
CA LEU A 495 -24.29 -0.56 -21.48
C LEU A 495 -24.05 -1.90 -20.77
N ALA A 496 -23.36 -2.82 -21.45
CA ALA A 496 -22.95 -4.08 -20.86
C ALA A 496 -21.45 -4.13 -20.58
N PHE A 497 -21.12 -4.83 -19.48
CA PHE A 497 -19.76 -5.19 -19.07
C PHE A 497 -19.65 -6.71 -18.93
N ASP A 498 -18.46 -7.23 -19.19
CA ASP A 498 -18.15 -8.67 -19.09
C ASP A 498 -18.19 -9.18 -17.64
N LYS A 499 -18.55 -10.45 -17.42
CA LYS A 499 -18.80 -11.06 -16.10
C LYS A 499 -17.56 -11.12 -15.19
N VAL A 500 -16.35 -11.01 -15.75
CA VAL A 500 -15.08 -11.11 -15.01
C VAL A 500 -14.81 -9.89 -14.12
N ASP A 501 -15.50 -8.77 -14.36
CA ASP A 501 -15.18 -7.46 -13.77
C ASP A 501 -16.26 -6.92 -12.80
N LYS A 502 -16.53 -7.67 -11.73
CA LYS A 502 -17.49 -7.23 -10.67
C LYS A 502 -17.08 -5.91 -9.99
N SER A 503 -15.79 -5.63 -9.89
CA SER A 503 -15.23 -4.42 -9.25
C SER A 503 -15.61 -3.14 -10.00
N PHE A 504 -15.68 -3.21 -11.34
CA PHE A 504 -15.96 -2.05 -12.20
C PHE A 504 -17.42 -1.61 -12.18
N LYS A 505 -18.37 -2.52 -11.91
CA LYS A 505 -19.80 -2.18 -11.76
C LYS A 505 -20.03 -1.18 -10.63
N SER A 506 -19.35 -1.38 -9.49
CA SER A 506 -19.47 -0.49 -8.33
C SER A 506 -18.93 0.91 -8.64
N LEU A 507 -17.81 0.99 -9.36
CA LEU A 507 -17.17 2.23 -9.76
C LEU A 507 -17.98 3.00 -10.83
N ALA A 508 -18.56 2.29 -11.80
CA ALA A 508 -19.42 2.86 -12.84
C ALA A 508 -20.75 3.41 -12.30
N LEU A 509 -21.35 2.74 -11.30
CA LEU A 509 -22.55 3.23 -10.61
C LEU A 509 -22.26 4.53 -9.83
N THR A 510 -21.12 4.58 -9.15
CA THR A 510 -20.69 5.74 -8.34
C THR A 510 -20.42 6.99 -9.17
N LYS A 511 -19.96 6.84 -10.42
CA LYS A 511 -19.68 7.95 -11.35
C LYS A 511 -20.72 8.14 -12.47
N SER A 512 -21.89 7.51 -12.36
CA SER A 512 -22.90 7.49 -13.42
C SER A 512 -23.42 8.88 -13.84
N GLU A 513 -23.41 9.89 -12.96
CA GLU A 513 -23.82 11.26 -13.30
C GLU A 513 -22.80 12.02 -14.18
N GLN A 514 -21.50 11.85 -13.93
CA GLN A 514 -20.45 12.44 -14.77
C GLN A 514 -20.49 11.84 -16.18
N ILE A 515 -20.75 10.54 -16.24
CA ILE A 515 -20.93 9.79 -17.48
C ILE A 515 -22.16 10.29 -18.26
N ARG A 516 -23.30 10.51 -17.58
CA ARG A 516 -24.49 11.11 -18.21
C ARG A 516 -24.21 12.51 -18.74
N LYS A 517 -23.46 13.33 -18.00
CA LYS A 517 -23.11 14.68 -18.44
C LYS A 517 -22.26 14.65 -19.72
N GLY A 518 -21.23 13.79 -19.78
CA GLY A 518 -20.40 13.65 -20.98
C GLY A 518 -21.17 13.19 -22.22
N LEU A 519 -22.12 12.26 -22.06
CA LEU A 519 -22.98 11.81 -23.17
C LEU A 519 -23.96 12.89 -23.64
N ARG A 520 -24.53 13.68 -22.71
CA ARG A 520 -25.41 14.81 -23.03
C ARG A 520 -24.68 15.89 -23.83
N ASP A 521 -23.48 16.25 -23.39
CA ASP A 521 -22.67 17.28 -24.04
C ASP A 521 -22.21 16.85 -25.45
N PHE A 522 -22.01 15.56 -25.71
CA PHE A 522 -21.51 15.06 -27.00
C PHE A 522 -22.60 14.78 -28.03
N TYR A 523 -23.76 14.26 -27.61
CA TYR A 523 -24.86 13.92 -28.51
C TYR A 523 -25.99 14.96 -28.52
N GLU A 524 -25.83 16.08 -27.82
CA GLU A 524 -26.82 17.18 -27.70
C GLU A 524 -28.24 16.68 -27.33
N ALA A 525 -28.30 15.67 -26.45
CA ALA A 525 -29.54 14.98 -26.09
C ALA A 525 -29.89 15.20 -24.62
N ASP A 526 -30.81 16.13 -24.32
CA ASP A 526 -31.06 16.60 -22.95
C ASP A 526 -31.64 15.54 -21.98
N ASN A 527 -32.28 14.47 -22.48
CA ASN A 527 -33.03 13.51 -21.67
C ASN A 527 -32.53 12.05 -21.78
N LEU A 528 -31.22 11.82 -21.66
CA LEU A 528 -30.64 10.47 -21.82
C LEU A 528 -30.50 9.71 -20.49
N THR A 529 -31.11 8.53 -20.40
CA THR A 529 -31.05 7.64 -19.22
C THR A 529 -30.08 6.49 -19.48
N ILE A 530 -29.24 6.12 -18.52
CA ILE A 530 -28.26 5.02 -18.67
C ILE A 530 -28.58 3.90 -17.70
N ARG A 531 -28.68 2.67 -18.22
CA ARG A 531 -28.79 1.44 -17.43
C ARG A 531 -27.60 0.54 -17.70
N PHE A 532 -27.07 -0.07 -16.64
CA PHE A 532 -25.97 -1.01 -16.71
C PHE A 532 -26.50 -2.45 -16.60
N SER A 533 -26.21 -3.29 -17.59
CA SER A 533 -26.47 -4.74 -17.52
C SER A 533 -25.15 -5.53 -17.43
N VAL A 534 -25.20 -6.72 -16.85
CA VAL A 534 -24.07 -7.66 -16.83
C VAL A 534 -24.53 -8.88 -17.58
N GLU A 535 -24.02 -9.09 -18.79
CA GLU A 535 -24.36 -10.21 -19.67
C GLU A 535 -23.06 -10.75 -20.31
N GLU A 536 -23.03 -12.04 -20.65
CA GLU A 536 -21.95 -12.60 -21.47
C GLU A 536 -22.05 -12.03 -22.89
N ILE A 537 -21.04 -11.28 -23.31
CA ILE A 537 -21.00 -10.66 -24.63
C ILE A 537 -20.32 -11.63 -25.59
N ASP A 538 -21.08 -12.11 -26.57
CA ASP A 538 -20.58 -12.94 -27.67
C ASP A 538 -19.55 -12.16 -28.51
N ASP A 539 -18.42 -12.79 -28.86
CA ASP A 539 -17.23 -12.13 -29.45
C ASP A 539 -17.53 -11.40 -30.77
N SER A 540 -18.59 -11.80 -31.47
CA SER A 540 -19.11 -11.17 -32.69
C SER A 540 -19.67 -9.75 -32.49
N ARG A 541 -19.93 -9.32 -31.24
CA ARG A 541 -20.48 -7.98 -30.90
C ARG A 541 -19.42 -7.02 -30.35
N ARG A 542 -18.18 -7.46 -30.17
CA ARG A 542 -17.06 -6.62 -29.75
C ARG A 542 -16.55 -5.82 -30.96
N ILE A 543 -17.05 -4.60 -31.18
CA ILE A 543 -16.44 -3.67 -32.14
C ILE A 543 -15.19 -3.02 -31.54
N PHE A 544 -14.20 -3.80 -31.14
CA PHE A 544 -12.83 -3.35 -30.92
C PHE A 544 -11.88 -4.55 -30.98
N GLU A 545 -11.41 -4.83 -32.20
CA GLU A 545 -10.02 -5.23 -32.39
C GLU A 545 -9.12 -4.13 -31.79
N VAL A 546 -8.77 -4.28 -30.51
CA VAL A 546 -7.35 -4.15 -30.19
C VAL A 546 -6.76 -5.43 -30.76
N LYS A 547 -5.83 -5.32 -31.72
CA LYS A 547 -5.03 -6.44 -32.22
C LYS A 547 -4.51 -7.27 -31.03
N ARG A 548 -5.24 -8.33 -30.68
CA ARG A 548 -4.64 -9.52 -30.11
C ARG A 548 -4.08 -10.25 -31.33
N GLU A 549 -2.77 -10.34 -31.34
CA GLU A 549 -1.98 -11.39 -31.96
C GLU A 549 -2.72 -12.16 -33.06
N ARG A 550 -2.32 -11.88 -34.31
CA ARG A 550 -2.48 -12.86 -35.38
C ARG A 550 -2.07 -14.21 -34.79
N ASN A 551 -2.93 -15.23 -34.89
CA ASN A 551 -2.48 -16.61 -34.78
C ASN A 551 -1.57 -16.85 -36.00
N LEU A 552 -0.34 -16.35 -35.92
CA LEU A 552 0.74 -16.65 -36.83
C LEU A 552 0.96 -18.16 -36.71
N THR A 553 1.05 -18.84 -37.84
CA THR A 553 1.45 -20.25 -37.83
C THR A 553 2.89 -20.35 -37.30
N ASP A 554 3.29 -21.51 -36.77
CA ASP A 554 4.66 -21.72 -36.26
C ASP A 554 5.74 -21.32 -37.28
N GLU A 555 5.44 -21.39 -38.58
CA GLU A 555 6.34 -20.97 -39.65
C GLU A 555 6.47 -19.44 -39.74
N GLU A 556 5.37 -18.70 -39.59
CA GLU A 556 5.39 -17.23 -39.63
C GLU A 556 6.07 -16.63 -38.39
N LEU A 557 5.88 -17.23 -37.21
CA LEU A 557 6.57 -16.86 -35.96
C LEU A 557 8.08 -17.11 -36.05
N LYS A 558 8.50 -18.21 -36.68
CA LYS A 558 9.91 -18.50 -36.94
C LYS A 558 10.54 -17.44 -37.84
N GLU A 559 9.87 -17.03 -38.91
CA GLU A 559 10.38 -15.99 -39.81
C GLU A 559 10.50 -14.62 -39.13
N GLU A 560 9.56 -14.28 -38.24
CA GLU A 560 9.60 -13.02 -37.50
C GLU A 560 10.73 -12.99 -36.45
N LEU A 561 10.92 -14.08 -35.70
CA LEU A 561 12.04 -14.22 -34.75
C LEU A 561 13.42 -14.19 -35.45
N ILE A 562 13.53 -14.80 -36.63
CA ILE A 562 14.76 -14.73 -37.44
C ILE A 562 15.02 -13.30 -37.94
N LYS A 563 13.97 -12.53 -38.27
CA LYS A 563 14.10 -11.11 -38.65
C LYS A 563 14.50 -10.20 -37.50
N GLU A 564 14.00 -10.46 -36.30
CA GLU A 564 14.37 -9.67 -35.12
C GLU A 564 15.79 -9.98 -34.63
N ASN A 565 16.28 -11.22 -34.81
CA ASN A 565 17.63 -11.58 -34.44
C ASN A 565 18.18 -12.78 -35.25
N SER A 566 19.22 -12.55 -36.04
CA SER A 566 19.80 -13.56 -36.96
C SER A 566 20.37 -14.80 -36.27
N VAL A 567 20.57 -14.77 -34.95
CA VAL A 567 21.01 -15.92 -34.15
C VAL A 567 19.97 -17.05 -34.14
N PHE A 568 18.67 -16.72 -34.25
CA PHE A 568 17.60 -17.71 -34.27
C PHE A 568 17.54 -18.54 -35.55
N GLU A 569 18.19 -18.09 -36.63
CA GLU A 569 18.28 -18.87 -37.88
C GLU A 569 19.00 -20.21 -37.68
N TYR A 570 19.93 -20.27 -36.73
CA TYR A 570 20.66 -21.51 -36.42
C TYR A 570 19.82 -22.52 -35.63
N LEU A 571 18.87 -22.04 -34.83
CA LEU A 571 18.01 -22.86 -33.96
C LEU A 571 16.88 -23.57 -34.70
N PHE A 572 16.52 -23.08 -35.89
CA PHE A 572 15.44 -23.66 -36.70
C PHE A 572 15.93 -24.48 -37.91
N LYS A 573 17.25 -24.68 -38.07
CA LYS A 573 17.82 -25.59 -39.08
C LYS A 573 17.60 -27.07 -38.71
N GLU A 574 17.66 -27.94 -39.71
CA GLU A 574 17.31 -29.37 -39.62
C GLU A 574 17.93 -30.22 -38.48
N PRO A 575 19.06 -29.86 -37.81
CA PRO A 575 19.46 -30.59 -36.61
C PRO A 575 18.70 -30.22 -35.32
N PHE A 576 18.03 -29.06 -35.24
CA PHE A 576 17.46 -28.55 -33.97
C PHE A 576 15.93 -28.48 -33.91
N ASN A 577 15.26 -28.25 -35.06
CA ASN A 577 13.80 -28.25 -35.27
C ASN A 577 12.91 -28.03 -34.02
N CYS A 578 13.15 -26.93 -33.30
CA CYS A 578 12.42 -26.63 -32.07
C CYS A 578 10.97 -26.18 -32.37
N LYS A 579 10.03 -26.65 -31.52
CA LYS A 579 8.63 -26.18 -31.51
C LYS A 579 8.49 -25.00 -30.54
N ILE A 580 7.65 -24.05 -30.91
CA ILE A 580 7.34 -22.88 -30.10
C ILE A 580 6.05 -23.19 -29.32
N GLU A 581 6.11 -23.23 -27.99
CA GLU A 581 4.90 -23.32 -27.14
C GLU A 581 4.45 -21.91 -26.74
N LYS A 582 3.13 -21.67 -26.82
CA LYS A 582 2.50 -20.35 -26.65
C LYS A 582 2.56 -19.80 -25.23
#